data_AF-A0AAV9AMK1-F1
#
_entry.id   AF-A0AAV9AMK1-F1
#
_cell.length_a   1.000
_cell.length_b   1.000
_cell.length_c   1.000
_cell.angle_alpha   90.00
_cell.angle_beta   90.00
_cell.angle_gamma   90.00
#
_symmetry.space_group_name_H-M   'P 1'
#
loop_
_entity.id
_entity.type
_entity.pdbx_description
1 polymer ?
#
loop_
_entity_poly.entity_id
_entity_poly.type
_entity_poly.pdbx_seq_one_letter_code
_entity_poly.pdbx_strand_id
1 'polypeptide(L)'
;MRFISIDCGCNESYVDGTTTIEYKSDDQYISTGETHHVSPEYNPDGRALQTLRSFPTGVRNCYDIDISKGKGGKYLLRTVFYYGNYDGLNSAPEFDLYVGVNLWAVVRTSNNKTVFELVMVAQTNTVSVCLVNTEKGTPYILTIELRPLSDALYPAATYNTSLTFQRRANFAAATNEILRGREGKSARVWTVEALIGHVVKGGLATEVETFTTACRREVGN
;
A
#
# COMPACT_ATOMS: atom_id res chain seq x y z
N MET A 1 -4.09 14.54 12.85
CA MET A 1 -4.93 13.92 11.82
C MET A 1 -5.03 12.42 12.09
N ARG A 2 -6.21 11.81 11.92
CA ARG A 2 -6.42 10.35 12.06
C ARG A 2 -5.99 9.68 10.75
N PHE A 3 -5.47 8.45 10.83
CA PHE A 3 -5.13 7.68 9.64
C PHE A 3 -6.39 7.29 8.85
N ILE A 4 -6.21 6.89 7.59
CA ILE A 4 -7.27 6.41 6.71
C ILE A 4 -6.95 4.95 6.35
N SER A 5 -7.93 4.06 6.44
CA SER A 5 -7.84 2.69 5.92
C SER A 5 -9.11 2.43 5.10
N ILE A 6 -8.95 1.98 3.87
CA ILE A 6 -10.01 1.74 2.90
C ILE A 6 -9.96 0.26 2.54
N ASP A 7 -11.07 -0.43 2.72
CA ASP A 7 -11.29 -1.80 2.25
C ASP A 7 -12.09 -1.72 0.95
N CYS A 8 -11.44 -2.10 -0.15
CA CYS A 8 -11.93 -1.86 -1.50
C CYS A 8 -12.93 -2.95 -1.90
N GLY A 9 -14.11 -2.55 -2.36
CA GLY A 9 -15.20 -3.48 -2.64
C GLY A 9 -15.91 -4.01 -1.39
N CYS A 10 -15.65 -3.46 -0.20
CA CYS A 10 -16.46 -3.83 0.96
C CYS A 10 -17.80 -3.08 0.96
N ASN A 11 -18.88 -3.76 1.35
CA ASN A 11 -20.23 -3.17 1.33
C ASN A 11 -20.45 -2.12 2.43
N GLU A 12 -19.72 -2.24 3.54
CA GLU A 12 -19.92 -1.40 4.72
C GLU A 12 -18.60 -1.14 5.46
N SER A 13 -18.51 0.04 6.05
CA SER A 13 -17.39 0.39 6.92
C SER A 13 -17.48 -0.36 8.25
N TYR A 14 -16.34 -0.74 8.81
CA TYR A 14 -16.29 -1.54 10.04
C TYR A 14 -15.04 -1.23 10.88
N VAL A 15 -15.08 -1.65 12.15
CA VAL A 15 -13.90 -1.68 13.01
C VAL A 15 -13.41 -3.12 13.09
N ASP A 16 -12.17 -3.35 12.69
CA ASP A 16 -11.55 -4.66 12.74
C ASP A 16 -11.40 -5.11 14.21
N GLY A 17 -11.98 -6.26 14.55
CA GLY A 17 -12.05 -6.73 15.94
C GLY A 17 -10.70 -7.08 16.56
N THR A 18 -9.68 -7.36 15.74
CA THR A 18 -8.34 -7.73 16.21
C THR A 18 -7.43 -6.51 16.32
N THR A 19 -7.38 -5.67 15.28
CA THR A 19 -6.48 -4.52 15.20
C THR A 19 -7.09 -3.24 15.74
N THR A 20 -8.40 -3.20 15.96
CA THR A 20 -9.20 -2.01 16.32
C THR A 20 -9.14 -0.88 15.27
N ILE A 21 -8.64 -1.20 14.07
CA ILE A 21 -8.54 -0.27 12.96
C ILE A 21 -9.91 -0.15 12.30
N GLU A 22 -10.35 1.09 12.11
CA GLU A 22 -11.49 1.41 11.28
C GLU A 22 -11.10 1.31 9.80
N TYR A 23 -11.84 0.49 9.07
CA TYR A 23 -11.81 0.36 7.62
C TYR A 23 -13.08 0.95 7.04
N LYS A 24 -12.92 1.80 6.03
CA LYS A 24 -14.02 2.42 5.31
C LYS A 24 -14.30 1.70 3.99
N SER A 25 -15.56 1.66 3.58
CA SER A 25 -15.91 1.34 2.19
C SER A 25 -15.27 2.34 1.24
N ASP A 26 -14.97 1.87 0.02
CA ASP A 26 -14.38 2.70 -1.01
C ASP A 26 -15.34 3.57 -1.83
N ASP A 27 -16.65 3.45 -1.62
CA ASP A 27 -17.68 4.10 -2.45
C ASP A 27 -17.57 5.63 -2.51
N GLN A 28 -16.99 6.26 -1.48
CA GLN A 28 -16.80 7.72 -1.45
C GLN A 28 -15.51 8.19 -2.16
N TYR A 29 -14.61 7.27 -2.52
CA TYR A 29 -13.30 7.56 -3.08
C TYR A 29 -13.20 7.21 -4.57
N ILE A 30 -14.09 6.36 -5.07
CA ILE A 30 -14.14 5.95 -6.47
C ILE A 30 -15.58 5.60 -6.88
N SER A 31 -15.93 5.86 -8.14
CA SER A 31 -17.27 5.62 -8.69
C SER A 31 -17.31 4.58 -9.82
N THR A 32 -16.16 4.05 -10.22
CA THR A 32 -16.02 3.05 -11.29
C THR A 32 -15.55 1.71 -10.72
N GLY A 33 -15.55 0.68 -11.57
CA GLY A 33 -15.09 -0.65 -11.22
C GLY A 33 -16.18 -1.53 -10.61
N GLU A 34 -15.83 -2.79 -10.39
CA GLU A 34 -16.71 -3.85 -9.93
C GLU A 34 -16.20 -4.44 -8.62
N THR A 35 -17.11 -4.75 -7.72
CA THR A 35 -16.79 -5.42 -6.47
C THR A 35 -16.74 -6.92 -6.67
N HIS A 36 -15.69 -7.56 -6.16
CA HIS A 36 -15.52 -9.01 -6.20
C HIS A 36 -15.06 -9.55 -4.84
N HIS A 37 -15.31 -10.84 -4.63
CA HIS A 37 -14.76 -11.59 -3.51
C HIS A 37 -13.57 -12.43 -3.97
N VAL A 38 -12.57 -12.55 -3.11
CA VAL A 38 -11.52 -13.55 -3.31
C VAL A 38 -12.14 -14.94 -3.32
N SER A 39 -11.65 -15.84 -4.20
CA SER A 39 -12.18 -17.20 -4.28
C SER A 39 -12.05 -17.90 -2.92
N PRO A 40 -13.10 -18.62 -2.47
CA PRO A 40 -13.08 -19.38 -1.21
C PRO A 40 -11.95 -20.39 -1.10
N GLU A 41 -11.37 -20.84 -2.22
CA GLU A 41 -10.23 -21.76 -2.25
C GLU A 41 -8.97 -21.17 -1.61
N TYR A 42 -8.79 -19.85 -1.70
CA TYR A 42 -7.59 -19.15 -1.24
C TYR A 42 -7.72 -18.58 0.17
N ASN A 43 -8.93 -18.09 0.52
CA ASN A 43 -9.33 -17.62 1.84
C ASN A 43 -8.22 -16.91 2.67
N PRO A 44 -7.77 -15.70 2.27
CA PRO A 44 -6.70 -14.99 2.95
C PRO A 44 -7.11 -14.46 4.34
N ASP A 45 -6.19 -14.54 5.31
CA ASP A 45 -6.47 -14.06 6.67
C ASP A 45 -6.69 -12.55 6.75
N GLY A 46 -7.87 -12.16 7.25
CA GLY A 46 -8.24 -10.78 7.57
C GLY A 46 -9.32 -10.23 6.65
N ARG A 47 -10.30 -9.52 7.23
CA ARG A 47 -11.49 -9.02 6.51
C ARG A 47 -11.14 -8.12 5.31
N ALA A 48 -10.15 -7.25 5.45
CA ALA A 48 -9.70 -6.34 4.39
C ALA A 48 -8.98 -7.04 3.22
N LEU A 49 -8.82 -8.37 3.26
CA LEU A 49 -8.28 -9.17 2.17
C LEU A 49 -9.35 -10.03 1.46
N GLN A 50 -10.60 -9.97 1.91
CA GLN A 50 -11.68 -10.84 1.43
C GLN A 50 -12.43 -10.24 0.23
N THR A 51 -12.40 -8.92 0.09
CA THR A 51 -13.02 -8.17 -0.98
C THR A 51 -11.98 -7.38 -1.77
N LEU A 52 -12.28 -7.14 -3.04
CA LEU A 52 -11.51 -6.26 -3.92
C LEU A 52 -12.43 -5.49 -4.84
N ARG A 53 -11.92 -4.36 -5.35
CA ARG A 53 -12.50 -3.67 -6.50
C ARG A 53 -11.62 -3.88 -7.73
N SER A 54 -12.21 -4.35 -8.82
CA SER A 54 -11.56 -4.55 -10.11
C SER A 54 -12.01 -3.51 -11.13
N PHE A 55 -11.20 -3.27 -12.15
CA PHE A 55 -11.44 -2.24 -13.17
C PHE A 55 -11.32 -2.81 -14.58
N PRO A 56 -12.34 -3.58 -15.05
CA PRO A 56 -12.33 -4.16 -16.38
C PRO A 56 -12.49 -3.11 -17.49
N THR A 57 -12.98 -1.92 -17.15
CA THR A 57 -13.16 -0.79 -18.06
C THR A 57 -12.33 0.42 -17.61
N GLY A 58 -12.01 1.27 -18.58
CA GLY A 58 -11.19 2.46 -18.36
C GLY A 58 -9.69 2.15 -18.35
N VAL A 59 -8.91 3.00 -19.01
CA VAL A 59 -7.44 2.87 -19.06
C VAL A 59 -6.81 3.28 -17.73
N ARG A 60 -7.41 4.26 -17.02
CA ARG A 60 -6.91 4.81 -15.76
C ARG A 60 -8.08 4.96 -14.78
N ASN A 61 -7.97 4.31 -13.63
CA ASN A 61 -8.98 4.36 -12.58
C ASN A 61 -8.33 4.88 -11.30
N CYS A 62 -8.83 5.99 -10.75
CA CYS A 62 -8.19 6.72 -9.66
C CYS A 62 -9.09 6.79 -8.44
N TYR A 63 -8.53 6.48 -7.28
CA TYR A 63 -9.10 6.80 -5.98
C TYR A 63 -8.68 8.20 -5.60
N ASP A 64 -9.64 9.08 -5.30
CA ASP A 64 -9.36 10.44 -4.85
C ASP A 64 -9.64 10.57 -3.35
N ILE A 65 -8.58 10.60 -2.55
CA ILE A 65 -8.67 10.57 -1.09
C ILE A 65 -8.47 11.99 -0.55
N ASP A 66 -9.53 12.56 0.03
CA ASP A 66 -9.47 13.87 0.69
C ASP A 66 -8.59 13.81 1.96
N ILE A 67 -7.55 14.64 1.95
CA ILE A 67 -6.59 14.86 3.03
C ILE A 67 -6.47 16.35 3.37
N SER A 68 -7.51 17.14 3.13
CA SER A 68 -7.58 18.59 3.34
C SER A 68 -7.06 19.07 4.69
N LYS A 69 -7.20 18.26 5.75
CA LYS A 69 -6.69 18.56 7.10
C LYS A 69 -5.18 18.30 7.30
N GLY A 70 -4.46 17.89 6.25
CA GLY A 70 -3.06 17.47 6.38
C GLY A 70 -2.24 17.63 5.11
N LYS A 71 -2.60 18.60 4.26
CA LYS A 71 -1.72 19.14 3.23
C LYS A 71 -0.36 19.54 3.84
N GLY A 72 0.73 19.26 3.13
CA GLY A 72 2.10 19.48 3.60
C GLY A 72 2.59 18.44 4.60
N GLY A 73 1.71 17.59 5.15
CA GLY A 73 2.09 16.50 6.04
C GLY A 73 2.78 15.36 5.29
N LYS A 74 3.60 14.60 6.03
CA LYS A 74 4.23 13.37 5.55
C LYS A 74 3.35 12.16 5.81
N TYR A 75 3.28 11.24 4.85
CA TYR A 75 2.44 10.04 4.92
C TYR A 75 3.18 8.80 4.47
N LEU A 76 2.87 7.68 5.11
CA LEU A 76 3.04 6.35 4.55
C LEU A 76 1.74 5.99 3.81
N LEU A 77 1.82 5.90 2.49
CA LEU A 77 0.79 5.31 1.64
C LEU A 77 1.12 3.83 1.46
N ARG A 78 0.14 2.97 1.72
CA ARG A 78 0.24 1.53 1.51
C ARG A 78 -0.91 1.04 0.64
N THR A 79 -0.61 0.20 -0.34
CA THR A 79 -1.62 -0.53 -1.11
C THR A 79 -1.38 -2.03 -0.99
N VAL A 80 -2.46 -2.80 -0.97
CA VAL A 80 -2.42 -4.27 -0.82
C VAL A 80 -3.12 -4.95 -1.98
N PHE A 81 -2.47 -5.98 -2.51
CA PHE A 81 -2.95 -6.81 -3.61
C PHE A 81 -2.88 -8.30 -3.22
N TYR A 82 -3.93 -9.05 -3.56
CA TYR A 82 -4.00 -10.51 -3.42
C TYR A 82 -4.97 -11.00 -4.50
N TYR A 83 -4.49 -11.74 -5.51
CA TYR A 83 -5.34 -12.11 -6.66
C TYR A 83 -6.42 -13.11 -6.25
N GLY A 84 -5.98 -14.23 -5.65
CA GLY A 84 -6.85 -15.26 -5.11
C GLY A 84 -7.93 -15.73 -6.09
N ASN A 85 -7.61 -15.71 -7.39
CA ASN A 85 -8.45 -16.15 -8.50
C ASN A 85 -9.90 -15.63 -8.45
N TYR A 86 -10.11 -14.37 -8.07
CA TYR A 86 -11.46 -13.81 -7.90
C TYR A 86 -12.33 -13.87 -9.16
N ASP A 87 -11.71 -13.86 -10.35
CA ASP A 87 -12.38 -13.88 -11.65
C ASP A 87 -12.40 -15.28 -12.29
N GLY A 88 -11.83 -16.29 -11.63
CA GLY A 88 -11.77 -17.66 -12.14
C GLY A 88 -10.81 -17.89 -13.32
N LEU A 89 -10.03 -16.89 -13.74
CA LEU A 89 -9.16 -16.99 -14.92
C LEU A 89 -7.82 -17.70 -14.65
N ASN A 90 -7.45 -17.86 -13.37
CA ASN A 90 -6.16 -18.40 -12.93
C ASN A 90 -4.95 -17.70 -13.59
N SER A 91 -5.11 -16.41 -13.90
CA SER A 91 -4.09 -15.60 -14.58
C SER A 91 -4.01 -14.24 -13.89
N ALA A 92 -3.04 -14.12 -12.97
CA ALA A 92 -2.86 -12.91 -12.20
C ALA A 92 -2.42 -11.74 -13.11
N PRO A 93 -3.04 -10.56 -13.00
CA PRO A 93 -2.80 -9.46 -13.92
C PRO A 93 -1.50 -8.69 -13.59
N GLU A 94 -1.00 -7.97 -14.59
CA GLU A 94 0.04 -6.94 -14.45
C GLU A 94 -0.54 -5.58 -14.86
N PHE A 95 -0.27 -4.55 -14.06
CA PHE A 95 -0.74 -3.19 -14.33
C PHE A 95 0.15 -2.16 -13.61
N ASP A 96 0.02 -0.89 -13.96
CA ASP A 96 0.80 0.17 -13.33
C ASP A 96 0.02 0.83 -12.17
N LEU A 97 0.75 1.21 -11.13
CA LEU A 97 0.26 1.96 -9.98
C LEU A 97 0.90 3.35 -9.97
N TYR A 98 0.07 4.38 -9.87
CA TYR A 98 0.48 5.78 -9.88
C TYR A 98 0.01 6.50 -8.61
N VAL A 99 0.79 7.51 -8.20
CA VAL A 99 0.35 8.52 -7.23
C VAL A 99 0.31 9.88 -7.93
N GLY A 100 -0.88 10.45 -8.05
CA GLY A 100 -1.14 11.57 -8.95
C GLY A 100 -0.77 11.16 -10.39
N VAL A 101 0.18 11.88 -10.99
CA VAL A 101 0.69 11.60 -12.35
C VAL A 101 1.98 10.78 -12.35
N ASN A 102 2.58 10.50 -11.19
CA ASN A 102 3.88 9.84 -11.11
C ASN A 102 3.72 8.33 -11.01
N LEU A 103 4.44 7.59 -11.86
CA LEU A 103 4.52 6.13 -11.75
C LEU A 103 5.15 5.78 -10.41
N TRP A 104 4.44 5.02 -9.60
CA TRP A 104 4.91 4.54 -8.32
C TRP A 104 5.50 3.13 -8.46
N ALA A 105 4.78 2.20 -9.07
CA ALA A 105 5.22 0.82 -9.23
C ALA A 105 4.56 0.13 -10.42
N VAL A 106 5.22 -0.91 -10.94
CA VAL A 106 4.57 -1.93 -11.79
C VAL A 106 4.09 -3.04 -10.86
N VAL A 107 2.78 -3.27 -10.82
CA VAL A 107 2.13 -4.25 -9.97
C VAL A 107 2.09 -5.58 -10.71
N ARG A 108 2.86 -6.55 -10.20
CA ARG A 108 2.81 -7.96 -10.61
C ARG A 108 2.23 -8.76 -9.47
N THR A 109 1.01 -9.24 -9.64
CA THR A 109 0.32 -9.93 -8.55
C THR A 109 0.44 -11.44 -8.67
N SER A 110 0.01 -12.11 -7.61
CA SER A 110 -0.07 -13.56 -7.51
C SER A 110 -1.14 -13.92 -6.48
N ASN A 111 -1.28 -15.20 -6.17
CA ASN A 111 -2.08 -15.68 -5.05
C ASN A 111 -1.39 -15.48 -3.68
N ASN A 112 -0.30 -14.73 -3.63
CA ASN A 112 0.32 -14.27 -2.40
C ASN A 112 0.06 -12.78 -2.18
N LYS A 113 -0.04 -12.39 -0.92
CA LYS A 113 -0.20 -10.99 -0.52
C LYS A 113 1.01 -10.18 -0.98
N THR A 114 0.74 -9.16 -1.78
CA THR A 114 1.74 -8.19 -2.26
C THR A 114 1.41 -6.82 -1.68
N VAL A 115 2.41 -6.14 -1.13
CA VAL A 115 2.25 -4.83 -0.47
C VAL A 115 3.21 -3.83 -1.11
N PHE A 116 2.69 -2.66 -1.48
CA PHE A 116 3.51 -1.53 -1.90
C PHE A 116 3.42 -0.44 -0.85
N GLU A 117 4.56 0.12 -0.45
CA GLU A 117 4.65 1.22 0.50
C GLU A 117 5.41 2.42 -0.13
N LEU A 118 4.89 3.62 0.09
CA LEU A 118 5.47 4.88 -0.35
C LEU A 118 5.46 5.87 0.82
N VAL A 119 6.59 6.53 1.06
CA VAL A 119 6.61 7.73 1.90
C VAL A 119 6.55 8.95 0.99
N MET A 120 5.56 9.81 1.22
CA MET A 120 5.34 11.02 0.43
C MET A 120 4.96 12.21 1.31
N VAL A 121 5.21 13.42 0.79
CA VAL A 121 4.69 14.67 1.35
C VAL A 121 3.47 15.09 0.54
N ALA A 122 2.36 15.35 1.21
CA ALA A 122 1.11 15.75 0.55
C ALA A 122 1.23 17.12 -0.11
N GLN A 123 1.19 17.14 -1.44
CA GLN A 123 1.34 18.36 -2.24
C GLN A 123 0.04 19.19 -2.31
N THR A 124 -1.09 18.51 -2.27
CA THR A 124 -2.43 19.08 -2.40
C THR A 124 -3.32 18.57 -1.25
N ASN A 125 -4.61 18.95 -1.29
CA ASN A 125 -5.62 18.45 -0.34
C ASN A 125 -6.14 17.05 -0.70
N THR A 126 -5.64 16.43 -1.76
CA THR A 126 -6.13 15.13 -2.24
C THR A 126 -4.96 14.25 -2.63
N VAL A 127 -4.96 12.99 -2.19
CA VAL A 127 -4.04 11.96 -2.70
C VAL A 127 -4.81 11.13 -3.72
N SER A 128 -4.35 11.16 -4.97
CA SER A 128 -4.91 10.34 -6.03
C SER A 128 -4.06 9.08 -6.20
N VAL A 129 -4.67 7.90 -6.03
CA VAL A 129 -4.01 6.59 -6.24
C VAL A 129 -4.65 5.95 -7.46
N CYS A 130 -3.90 5.83 -8.55
CA CYS A 130 -4.44 5.38 -9.83
C CYS A 130 -3.88 4.02 -10.25
N LEU A 131 -4.77 3.13 -10.67
CA LEU A 131 -4.45 1.89 -11.34
C LEU A 131 -4.61 2.09 -12.85
N VAL A 132 -3.57 1.78 -13.62
CA VAL A 132 -3.54 1.96 -15.07
C VAL A 132 -3.42 0.61 -15.76
N ASN A 133 -4.39 0.30 -16.60
CA ASN A 133 -4.42 -0.94 -17.37
C ASN A 133 -3.32 -0.94 -18.44
N THR A 134 -2.48 -1.97 -18.43
CA THR A 134 -1.40 -2.19 -19.41
C THR A 134 -1.71 -3.34 -20.37
N GLU A 135 -2.99 -3.70 -20.50
CA GLU A 135 -3.52 -4.79 -21.35
C GLU A 135 -2.99 -6.19 -20.97
N LYS A 136 -2.61 -6.37 -19.70
CA LYS A 136 -2.12 -7.65 -19.14
C LYS A 136 -3.03 -8.18 -18.05
N GLY A 137 -4.34 -8.07 -18.27
CA GLY A 137 -5.39 -8.44 -17.33
C GLY A 137 -5.99 -7.23 -16.60
N THR A 138 -6.98 -7.51 -15.74
CA THR A 138 -7.81 -6.47 -15.12
C THR A 138 -7.15 -5.89 -13.86
N PRO A 139 -6.86 -4.58 -13.80
CA PRO A 139 -6.35 -3.95 -12.59
C PRO A 139 -7.33 -4.08 -11.43
N TYR A 140 -6.83 -4.26 -10.22
CA TYR A 140 -7.66 -4.42 -9.03
C TYR A 140 -6.92 -4.00 -7.77
N ILE A 141 -7.62 -3.68 -6.69
CA ILE A 141 -7.02 -3.34 -5.39
C ILE A 141 -7.91 -3.84 -4.23
N LEU A 142 -7.29 -4.25 -3.12
CA LEU A 142 -7.98 -4.73 -1.92
C LEU A 142 -7.97 -3.67 -0.83
N THR A 143 -6.84 -3.03 -0.60
CA THR A 143 -6.70 -2.10 0.53
C THR A 143 -5.86 -0.89 0.14
N ILE A 144 -6.29 0.29 0.59
CA ILE A 144 -5.49 1.52 0.59
C ILE A 144 -5.41 2.04 2.02
N GLU A 145 -4.20 2.27 2.51
CA GLU A 145 -3.97 2.85 3.83
C GLU A 145 -3.10 4.09 3.74
N LEU A 146 -3.50 5.15 4.44
CA LEU A 146 -2.75 6.38 4.56
C LEU A 146 -2.47 6.66 6.05
N ARG A 147 -1.21 6.54 6.45
CA ARG A 147 -0.76 6.75 7.83
C ARG A 147 0.03 8.06 7.93
N PRO A 148 -0.43 9.05 8.70
CA PRO A 148 0.36 10.26 8.96
C PRO A 148 1.68 9.88 9.66
N LEU A 149 2.77 10.48 9.21
CA LEU A 149 4.10 10.32 9.80
C LEU A 149 4.53 11.61 10.47
N SER A 150 5.42 11.49 11.47
CA SER A 150 6.15 12.65 11.98
C SER A 150 7.09 13.17 10.90
N ASP A 151 7.21 14.49 10.77
CA ASP A 151 8.10 15.11 9.79
C ASP A 151 9.57 14.73 9.97
N ALA A 152 9.96 14.37 11.21
CA ALA A 152 11.30 13.89 11.53
C ALA A 152 11.62 12.50 10.93
N LEU A 153 10.60 11.69 10.62
CA LEU A 153 10.80 10.37 10.01
C LEU A 153 11.03 10.53 8.51
N TYR A 154 12.04 9.84 7.99
CA TYR A 154 12.41 9.87 6.57
C TYR A 154 12.64 11.30 6.04
N PRO A 155 13.68 12.01 6.51
CA PRO A 155 13.95 13.38 6.07
C PRO A 155 14.23 13.49 4.56
N ALA A 156 14.64 12.40 3.91
CA ALA A 156 14.81 12.34 2.45
C ALA A 156 13.49 12.41 1.67
N ALA A 157 12.34 12.14 2.29
CA ALA A 157 11.04 12.37 1.68
C ALA A 157 10.68 13.86 1.75
N THR A 158 10.62 14.51 0.59
CA THR A 158 10.34 15.94 0.45
C THR A 158 9.13 16.16 -0.46
N TYR A 159 8.76 17.42 -0.70
CA TYR A 159 7.69 17.77 -1.63
C TYR A 159 7.91 17.19 -3.05
N ASN A 160 9.16 17.12 -3.50
CA ASN A 160 9.53 16.66 -4.84
C ASN A 160 10.09 15.22 -4.86
N THR A 161 10.20 14.60 -3.69
CA THR A 161 10.92 13.33 -3.54
C THR A 161 10.10 12.40 -2.67
N SER A 162 9.56 11.34 -3.27
CA SER A 162 8.95 10.24 -2.55
C SER A 162 9.91 9.07 -2.42
N LEU A 163 9.73 8.29 -1.37
CA LEU A 163 10.56 7.14 -1.05
C LEU A 163 9.74 5.86 -1.23
N THR A 164 10.10 5.03 -2.19
CA THR A 164 9.48 3.73 -2.38
C THR A 164 10.16 2.73 -1.46
N PHE A 165 9.34 1.99 -0.72
CA PHE A 165 9.81 0.95 0.17
C PHE A 165 10.46 -0.19 -0.62
N GLN A 166 11.62 -0.66 -0.14
CA GLN A 166 12.24 -1.88 -0.66
C GLN A 166 12.22 -3.00 0.36
N ARG A 167 12.70 -2.73 1.57
CA ARG A 167 12.90 -3.77 2.59
C ARG A 167 12.91 -3.18 3.99
N ARG A 168 12.41 -3.95 4.95
CA ARG A 168 12.44 -3.65 6.39
C ARG A 168 12.89 -4.89 7.13
N ALA A 169 13.96 -4.80 7.89
CA ALA A 169 14.49 -5.91 8.67
C ALA A 169 14.60 -5.53 10.14
N ASN A 170 14.14 -6.42 11.01
CA ASN A 170 14.41 -6.34 12.44
C ASN A 170 15.48 -7.39 12.80
N PHE A 171 16.58 -6.93 13.39
CA PHE A 171 17.73 -7.75 13.74
C PHE A 171 17.74 -8.17 15.22
N ALA A 172 16.74 -7.76 16.01
CA ALA A 172 16.67 -7.98 17.45
C ALA A 172 15.79 -9.17 17.87
N ALA A 173 15.14 -9.88 16.94
CA ALA A 173 14.24 -10.99 17.29
C ALA A 173 14.98 -12.33 17.37
N ALA A 174 14.97 -12.95 18.56
CA ALA A 174 15.43 -14.33 18.78
C ALA A 174 14.45 -15.40 18.25
N THR A 175 13.33 -14.97 17.64
CA THR A 175 12.27 -15.82 17.10
C THR A 175 11.87 -15.34 15.71
N ASN A 176 11.43 -16.25 14.82
CA ASN A 176 10.99 -15.96 13.45
C ASN A 176 9.62 -15.21 13.39
N GLU A 177 9.27 -14.42 14.39
CA GLU A 177 7.96 -13.77 14.49
C GLU A 177 7.91 -12.45 13.73
N ILE A 178 6.86 -12.27 12.91
CA ILE A 178 6.53 -10.97 12.30
C ILE A 178 6.05 -10.04 13.42
N LEU A 179 6.90 -9.10 13.83
CA LEU A 179 6.51 -8.05 14.77
C LEU A 179 5.61 -7.04 14.05
N ARG A 180 4.37 -6.91 14.50
CA ARG A 180 3.49 -5.79 14.16
C ARG A 180 3.66 -4.72 15.24
N GLY A 181 4.02 -3.50 14.85
CA GLY A 181 4.16 -2.41 15.82
C GLY A 181 2.85 -2.19 16.60
N ARG A 182 2.90 -2.25 17.93
CA ARG A 182 1.75 -2.00 18.80
C ARG A 182 1.37 -0.50 18.72
N GLU A 183 0.11 -0.25 18.39
CA GLU A 183 -0.65 1.02 18.47
C GLU A 183 -0.40 2.18 17.46
N GLY A 184 -1.49 2.53 16.78
CA GLY A 184 -2.08 3.87 16.85
C GLY A 184 -1.63 4.93 15.84
N LYS A 185 -0.40 4.91 15.32
CA LYS A 185 0.07 5.98 14.40
C LYS A 185 0.84 5.54 13.16
N SER A 186 1.43 4.34 13.14
CA SER A 186 2.25 3.94 11.98
C SER A 186 2.05 2.51 11.47
N ALA A 187 1.35 1.62 12.20
CA ALA A 187 0.98 0.26 11.78
C ALA A 187 1.97 -0.41 10.79
N ARG A 188 3.27 -0.47 11.18
CA ARG A 188 4.36 -1.04 10.37
C ARG A 188 4.52 -2.53 10.68
N VAL A 189 4.86 -3.31 9.66
CA VAL A 189 5.11 -4.76 9.73
C VAL A 189 6.60 -5.02 9.52
N TRP A 190 7.24 -5.79 10.39
CA TRP A 190 8.67 -6.13 10.36
C TRP A 190 8.90 -7.59 9.96
N THR A 191 9.82 -7.84 9.03
CA THR A 191 10.35 -9.19 8.73
C THR A 191 11.68 -9.41 9.43
N VAL A 192 11.88 -10.59 10.02
CA VAL A 192 13.16 -10.98 10.65
C VAL A 192 14.10 -11.51 9.57
N GLU A 193 15.36 -11.07 9.57
CA GLU A 193 16.39 -11.70 8.72
C GLU A 193 17.53 -12.26 9.56
N ALA A 194 17.86 -13.54 9.31
CA ALA A 194 19.03 -14.19 9.84
C ALA A 194 20.29 -13.70 9.10
N LEU A 195 21.30 -13.26 9.85
CA LEU A 195 22.55 -12.74 9.31
C LEU A 195 23.31 -13.83 8.52
N ILE A 196 23.38 -13.69 7.20
CA ILE A 196 24.53 -14.18 6.42
C ILE A 196 25.39 -12.96 6.07
N GLY A 197 26.38 -12.68 6.92
CA GLY A 197 27.66 -12.10 6.48
C GLY A 197 27.78 -10.62 6.13
N HIS A 198 27.03 -9.69 6.74
CA HIS A 198 27.36 -8.25 6.62
C HIS A 198 27.57 -7.58 7.99
N VAL A 199 28.82 -7.26 8.29
CA VAL A 199 29.22 -6.45 9.46
C VAL A 199 28.93 -4.97 9.16
N VAL A 200 27.95 -4.39 9.85
CA VAL A 200 27.77 -2.93 9.89
C VAL A 200 28.72 -2.36 10.94
N LYS A 201 29.73 -1.59 10.51
CA LYS A 201 30.63 -0.86 11.41
C LYS A 201 29.89 0.34 12.01
N GLY A 202 29.73 0.33 13.34
CA GLY A 202 29.47 1.52 14.15
C GLY A 202 27.98 1.81 14.42
N GLY A 203 27.51 1.38 15.60
CA GLY A 203 26.17 1.63 16.12
C GLY A 203 25.24 0.43 15.93
N LEU A 204 24.76 -0.16 17.03
CA LEU A 204 23.75 -1.23 17.02
C LEU A 204 22.43 -0.68 16.48
N ALA A 205 22.26 -0.67 15.16
CA ALA A 205 20.95 -0.49 14.55
C ALA A 205 20.18 -1.81 14.71
N THR A 206 19.15 -1.81 15.56
CA THR A 206 18.27 -2.99 15.77
C THR A 206 17.29 -3.20 14.62
N GLU A 207 17.16 -2.22 13.72
CA GLU A 207 16.23 -2.19 12.61
C GLU A 207 16.87 -1.47 11.40
N VAL A 208 16.67 -1.99 10.19
CA VAL A 208 17.06 -1.33 8.93
C VAL A 208 15.86 -1.26 8.00
N GLU A 209 15.57 -0.06 7.52
CA GLU A 209 14.62 0.19 6.45
C GLU A 209 15.38 0.72 5.23
N THR A 210 15.18 0.12 4.06
CA THR A 210 15.75 0.57 2.79
C THR A 210 14.64 1.11 1.92
N PHE A 211 14.83 2.33 1.43
CA PHE A 211 13.96 2.97 0.46
C PHE A 211 14.78 3.41 -0.74
N THR A 212 14.18 3.39 -1.93
CA THR A 212 14.71 4.07 -3.11
C THR A 212 13.95 5.35 -3.37
N THR A 213 14.68 6.34 -3.88
CA THR A 213 14.06 7.56 -4.39
C THR A 213 13.32 7.25 -5.68
N ALA A 214 12.02 7.55 -5.76
CA ALA A 214 11.29 7.52 -7.02
C ALA A 214 11.65 8.81 -7.79
N CYS A 215 12.42 8.67 -8.89
CA CYS A 215 12.66 9.79 -9.80
C CYS A 215 11.46 9.99 -10.74
N ARG A 216 11.08 11.25 -10.95
CA ARG A 216 10.12 11.66 -11.99
C ARG A 216 10.61 11.12 -13.33
N ARG A 217 9.82 10.31 -14.04
CA ARG A 217 10.02 10.16 -15.49
C ARG A 217 9.48 11.44 -16.12
N GLU A 218 10.36 12.27 -16.65
CA GLU A 218 9.97 13.31 -17.59
C GLU A 218 9.42 12.61 -18.83
N VAL A 219 8.14 12.82 -19.13
CA VAL A 219 7.57 12.43 -20.42
C VAL A 219 8.12 13.44 -21.41
N GLY A 220 9.09 13.03 -22.22
CA GLY A 220 9.57 13.83 -23.34
C GLY A 220 8.43 14.04 -24.34
N ASN A 221 8.25 15.30 -24.77
CA ASN A 221 7.45 15.66 -25.94
C ASN A 221 8.03 15.03 -27.20
#